data_AF-A0A520WCR4-F1
#
_entry.id   AF-A0A520WCR4-F1
#
_cell.length_a   1.000
_cell.length_b   1.000
_cell.length_c   1.000
_cell.angle_alpha   90.00
_cell.angle_beta   90.00
_cell.angle_gamma   90.00
#
_symmetry.space_group_name_H-M   'P 1'
#
loop_
_entity.id
_entity.type
_entity.pdbx_description
1 polymer ?
#
loop_
_entity_poly.entity_id
_entity_poly.type
_entity_poly.pdbx_seq_one_letter_code
_entity_poly.pdbx_strand_id
1 'polypeptide(L)'
;MTIDVYNIIRQLTDQEDPISGQMKRECFNELLPIKDYYKGWNFRQGEEQFNFLPHEDYPKDRYELKINNINDDVERAEKIEALNEDIDEYNDWVNEKNQLHSDELLEKAIPDGKMHDVKDLNLESKRYFILGKHKPWLCSFIIEHPQFRKMDNSVEWGWLDDEDIYKLMQEMEIEDFVKRFNATLFDYVRQSVGWLEKNHAWGESSLWYEPNREFATWFATKNLRPIIPDVDPAPDGFEAVEPFKTGFMETGGLPTSTSLAHGILPQIEPQTTETITNAEMNEEMKEIFEIREIVGYTQEMVEKEIREIFNKHKDKGYFIGDNGREQLQICYEWGCKFWTLNGSRLSVKQMQKGANRYPK
;
A
#
# COMPACT_ATOMS: atom_id res chain seq x y z
N MET A 1 5.72 -17.37 5.96
CA MET A 1 4.95 -17.03 4.76
C MET A 1 4.75 -15.53 4.80
N THR A 2 5.24 -14.82 3.80
CA THR A 2 5.21 -13.36 3.76
C THR A 2 4.25 -12.95 2.65
N ILE A 3 3.07 -12.50 3.05
CA ILE A 3 2.04 -12.07 2.11
C ILE A 3 2.26 -10.59 1.76
N ASP A 4 2.39 -10.28 0.47
CA ASP A 4 2.41 -8.90 -0.04
C ASP A 4 0.99 -8.37 -0.23
N VAL A 5 0.44 -7.83 0.85
CA VAL A 5 -0.94 -7.32 0.88
C VAL A 5 -1.13 -6.13 -0.08
N TYR A 6 -0.10 -5.33 -0.35
CA TYR A 6 -0.19 -4.21 -1.28
C TYR A 6 -0.41 -4.72 -2.70
N ASN A 7 0.41 -5.68 -3.15
CA ASN A 7 0.26 -6.26 -4.48
C ASN A 7 -1.08 -7.00 -4.63
N ILE A 8 -1.56 -7.66 -3.57
CA ILE A 8 -2.89 -8.28 -3.55
C ILE A 8 -3.99 -7.22 -3.78
N ILE A 9 -4.00 -6.15 -2.99
CA ILE A 9 -4.99 -5.06 -3.13
C ILE A 9 -4.95 -4.46 -4.54
N ARG A 10 -3.74 -4.26 -5.08
CA ARG A 10 -3.55 -3.79 -6.44
C ARG A 10 -4.18 -4.73 -7.47
N GLN A 11 -3.91 -6.03 -7.41
CA GLN A 11 -4.51 -7.00 -8.34
C GLN A 11 -6.04 -7.07 -8.22
N LEU A 12 -6.58 -6.94 -7.01
CA LEU A 12 -8.03 -6.97 -6.77
C LEU A 12 -8.75 -5.72 -7.27
N THR A 13 -8.06 -4.59 -7.39
CA THR A 13 -8.69 -3.29 -7.69
C THR A 13 -8.33 -2.72 -9.04
N ASP A 14 -7.23 -3.11 -9.67
CA ASP A 14 -6.85 -2.63 -10.99
C ASP A 14 -7.94 -3.00 -12.02
N GLN A 15 -8.45 -1.99 -12.72
CA GLN A 15 -9.54 -2.15 -13.69
C GLN A 15 -9.00 -1.96 -15.11
N GLU A 16 -9.48 -2.74 -16.07
CA GLU A 16 -9.26 -2.43 -17.48
C GLU A 16 -10.27 -1.37 -17.93
N ASP A 17 -9.80 -0.26 -18.49
CA ASP A 17 -10.67 0.75 -19.11
C ASP A 17 -11.28 0.16 -20.38
N PRO A 18 -12.60 -0.04 -20.44
CA PRO A 18 -13.26 -0.70 -21.56
C PRO A 18 -13.22 0.11 -22.86
N ILE A 19 -12.90 1.41 -22.82
CA ILE A 19 -12.84 2.27 -24.00
C ILE A 19 -11.42 2.31 -24.56
N SER A 20 -10.41 2.43 -23.70
CA SER A 20 -9.01 2.55 -24.13
C SER A 20 -8.25 1.22 -24.13
N GLY A 21 -8.80 0.17 -23.50
CA GLY A 21 -8.10 -1.09 -23.23
C GLY A 21 -6.90 -0.93 -22.29
N GLN A 22 -6.72 0.25 -21.67
CA GLN A 22 -5.62 0.49 -20.75
C GLN A 22 -6.01 0.07 -19.34
N MET A 23 -5.12 -0.59 -18.62
CA MET A 23 -5.34 -0.81 -17.19
C MET A 23 -5.29 0.51 -16.44
N LYS A 24 -6.42 0.88 -15.83
CA LYS A 24 -6.51 1.86 -14.76
C LYS A 24 -5.96 1.22 -13.49
N ARG A 25 -4.72 1.58 -13.17
CA ARG A 25 -3.98 1.06 -12.01
C ARG A 25 -4.29 1.86 -10.74
N GLU A 26 -3.98 1.25 -9.60
CA GLU A 26 -3.99 1.91 -8.28
C GLU A 26 -5.38 2.41 -7.86
N CYS A 27 -6.43 1.69 -8.28
CA CYS A 27 -7.81 1.99 -7.91
C CYS A 27 -8.13 1.52 -6.48
N PHE A 28 -7.25 1.75 -5.50
CA PHE A 28 -7.41 1.20 -4.14
C PHE A 28 -8.66 1.71 -3.44
N ASN A 29 -9.20 2.85 -3.85
CA ASN A 29 -10.51 3.33 -3.41
C ASN A 29 -11.64 2.36 -3.77
N GLU A 30 -11.48 1.55 -4.81
CA GLU A 30 -12.41 0.50 -5.25
C GLU A 30 -12.35 -0.78 -4.42
N LEU A 31 -11.41 -0.90 -3.48
CA LEU A 31 -11.31 -2.08 -2.63
C LEU A 31 -12.60 -2.31 -1.82
N LEU A 32 -13.06 -3.56 -1.83
CA LEU A 32 -14.25 -4.03 -1.14
C LEU A 32 -13.93 -5.37 -0.43
N PRO A 33 -14.70 -5.71 0.62
CA PRO A 33 -14.58 -7.01 1.26
C PRO A 33 -14.86 -8.16 0.28
N ILE A 34 -14.19 -9.28 0.48
CA ILE A 34 -14.48 -10.52 -0.23
C ILE A 34 -15.73 -11.15 0.41
N LYS A 35 -16.66 -11.57 -0.44
CA LYS A 35 -17.86 -12.29 -0.01
C LYS A 35 -17.62 -13.79 0.03
N ASP A 36 -17.00 -14.32 -1.03
CA ASP A 36 -16.84 -15.75 -1.28
C ASP A 36 -15.71 -15.99 -2.31
N TYR A 37 -15.34 -17.24 -2.55
CA TYR A 37 -14.34 -17.63 -3.55
C TYR A 37 -14.56 -19.03 -4.11
N TYR A 38 -13.91 -19.31 -5.24
CA TYR A 38 -13.94 -20.63 -5.87
C TYR A 38 -12.68 -21.43 -5.55
N LYS A 39 -12.86 -22.67 -5.08
CA LYS A 39 -11.78 -23.66 -5.02
C LYS A 39 -11.44 -24.19 -6.42
N GLY A 40 -10.20 -24.60 -6.60
CA GLY A 40 -9.62 -24.94 -7.91
C GLY A 40 -9.13 -23.72 -8.69
N TRP A 41 -8.49 -24.00 -9.82
CA TRP A 41 -7.95 -22.96 -10.72
C TRP A 41 -9.05 -22.46 -11.67
N ASN A 42 -9.39 -21.17 -11.56
CA ASN A 42 -10.43 -20.45 -12.30
C ASN A 42 -11.88 -21.01 -12.15
N PHE A 43 -12.87 -20.12 -11.98
CA PHE A 43 -14.27 -20.55 -11.96
C PHE A 43 -14.79 -21.02 -13.33
N ARG A 44 -14.09 -20.70 -14.43
CA ARG A 44 -14.47 -21.11 -15.80
C ARG A 44 -14.03 -22.53 -16.19
N GLN A 45 -13.45 -23.29 -15.25
CA GLN A 45 -13.19 -24.75 -15.32
C GLN A 45 -13.15 -25.37 -16.74
N GLY A 46 -12.10 -25.04 -17.52
CA GLY A 46 -11.75 -25.79 -18.74
C GLY A 46 -12.07 -25.15 -20.09
N GLU A 47 -12.57 -23.90 -20.14
CA GLU A 47 -12.73 -23.17 -21.41
C GLU A 47 -11.49 -22.36 -21.82
N GLU A 48 -10.53 -22.19 -20.91
CA GLU A 48 -9.37 -21.33 -21.15
C GLU A 48 -8.33 -22.08 -21.99
N GLN A 49 -8.11 -21.60 -23.21
CA GLN A 49 -7.05 -22.10 -24.09
C GLN A 49 -5.77 -21.31 -23.82
N PHE A 50 -4.71 -22.02 -23.45
CA PHE A 50 -3.38 -21.45 -23.29
C PHE A 50 -2.67 -21.49 -24.65
N ASN A 51 -2.50 -20.33 -25.26
CA ASN A 51 -1.99 -20.25 -26.62
C ASN A 51 -0.77 -19.34 -26.69
N PHE A 52 0.28 -19.81 -27.35
CA PHE A 52 1.37 -18.96 -27.82
C PHE A 52 1.04 -18.50 -29.24
N LEU A 53 0.61 -17.23 -29.37
CA LEU A 53 0.18 -16.63 -30.64
C LEU A 53 1.06 -15.42 -31.02
N PRO A 54 2.37 -15.60 -31.23
CA PRO A 54 3.24 -14.51 -31.64
C PRO A 54 2.88 -14.00 -33.04
N HIS A 55 3.32 -12.78 -33.34
CA HIS A 55 3.26 -12.22 -34.68
C HIS A 55 4.02 -13.09 -35.69
N GLU A 56 3.58 -13.12 -36.95
CA GLU A 56 4.14 -13.97 -38.03
C GLU A 56 5.62 -13.72 -38.35
N ASP A 57 6.11 -12.54 -37.97
CA ASP A 57 7.50 -12.13 -38.18
C ASP A 57 8.42 -12.64 -37.05
N TYR A 58 7.87 -13.23 -35.99
CA TYR A 58 8.65 -13.82 -34.90
C TYR A 58 9.18 -15.21 -35.29
N PRO A 59 10.44 -15.57 -34.97
CA PRO A 59 11.04 -16.83 -35.45
C PRO A 59 10.40 -18.12 -34.93
N LYS A 60 9.68 -18.08 -33.81
CA LYS A 60 9.10 -19.26 -33.17
C LYS A 60 7.64 -19.45 -33.60
N ASP A 61 7.31 -20.69 -33.93
CA ASP A 61 5.96 -21.07 -34.36
C ASP A 61 4.92 -20.94 -33.25
N ARG A 62 3.69 -20.62 -33.68
CA ARG A 62 2.50 -20.59 -32.81
C ARG A 62 2.18 -22.00 -32.32
N TYR A 63 1.73 -22.13 -31.07
CA TYR A 63 1.29 -23.41 -30.53
C TYR A 63 0.19 -23.27 -29.46
N GLU A 64 -0.60 -24.33 -29.31
CA GLU A 64 -1.59 -24.48 -28.24
C GLU A 64 -0.99 -25.37 -27.14
N LEU A 65 -0.94 -24.85 -25.91
CA LEU A 65 -0.50 -25.58 -24.73
C LEU A 65 -1.68 -26.39 -24.17
N LYS A 66 -1.49 -27.71 -24.08
CA LYS A 66 -2.48 -28.62 -23.49
C LYS A 66 -2.06 -29.05 -22.09
N ILE A 67 -2.90 -28.76 -21.12
CA ILE A 67 -2.78 -29.20 -19.73
C ILE A 67 -3.80 -30.32 -19.53
N ASN A 68 -3.34 -31.52 -19.15
CA ASN A 68 -4.21 -32.70 -19.08
C ASN A 68 -5.16 -32.60 -17.89
N ASN A 69 -4.65 -32.15 -16.75
CA ASN A 69 -5.44 -31.88 -15.57
C ASN A 69 -5.14 -30.48 -15.02
N ILE A 70 -6.06 -29.54 -15.22
CA ILE A 70 -5.87 -28.16 -14.74
C ILE A 70 -5.85 -28.04 -13.21
N ASN A 71 -6.35 -29.06 -12.49
CA ASN A 71 -6.28 -29.11 -11.03
C ASN A 71 -5.03 -29.85 -10.52
N ASP A 72 -4.17 -30.35 -11.40
CA ASP A 72 -2.82 -30.76 -11.02
C ASP A 72 -1.95 -29.51 -10.94
N ASP A 73 -1.73 -29.04 -9.72
CA ASP A 73 -0.99 -27.80 -9.45
C ASP A 73 0.43 -27.84 -10.03
N VAL A 74 1.10 -28.99 -10.01
CA VAL A 74 2.47 -29.15 -10.52
C VAL A 74 2.44 -29.10 -12.05
N GLU A 75 1.61 -29.92 -12.69
CA GLU A 75 1.50 -29.92 -14.16
C GLU A 75 1.08 -28.53 -14.67
N ARG A 76 0.12 -27.89 -14.00
CA ARG A 76 -0.39 -26.58 -14.38
C ARG A 76 0.69 -25.51 -14.27
N ALA A 77 1.34 -25.39 -13.11
CA ALA A 77 2.34 -24.35 -12.87
C ALA A 77 3.51 -24.49 -13.84
N GLU A 78 4.11 -25.68 -13.94
CA GLU A 78 5.26 -25.93 -14.83
C GLU A 78 4.97 -25.57 -16.29
N LYS A 79 3.79 -25.98 -16.80
CA LYS A 79 3.42 -25.73 -18.18
C LYS A 79 3.09 -24.27 -18.46
N ILE A 80 2.38 -23.60 -17.55
CA ILE A 80 2.05 -22.18 -17.68
C ILE A 80 3.31 -21.32 -17.57
N GLU A 81 4.23 -21.66 -16.66
CA GLU A 81 5.51 -20.96 -16.51
C GLU A 81 6.37 -21.09 -17.76
N ALA A 82 6.52 -22.29 -18.33
CA ALA A 82 7.24 -22.48 -19.59
C ALA A 82 6.63 -21.69 -20.76
N LEU A 83 5.30 -21.62 -20.84
CA LEU A 83 4.62 -20.76 -21.82
C LEU A 83 4.87 -19.27 -21.54
N ASN A 84 4.91 -18.86 -20.28
CA ASN A 84 5.20 -17.48 -19.91
C ASN A 84 6.65 -17.08 -20.20
N GLU A 85 7.61 -18.00 -20.10
CA GLU A 85 9.00 -17.79 -20.55
C GLU A 85 9.04 -17.51 -22.05
N ASP A 86 8.31 -18.29 -22.86
CA ASP A 86 8.18 -18.06 -24.30
C ASP A 86 7.54 -16.70 -24.61
N ILE A 87 6.54 -16.30 -23.82
CA ILE A 87 5.89 -14.98 -23.92
C ILE A 87 6.86 -13.86 -23.55
N ASP A 88 7.73 -14.05 -22.56
CA ASP A 88 8.76 -13.07 -22.21
C ASP A 88 9.77 -12.88 -23.33
N GLU A 89 10.28 -13.98 -23.89
CA GLU A 89 11.20 -13.92 -25.04
C GLU A 89 10.56 -13.20 -26.25
N TYR A 90 9.27 -13.43 -26.48
CA TYR A 90 8.51 -12.71 -27.50
C TYR A 90 8.36 -11.22 -27.17
N ASN A 91 8.02 -10.90 -25.92
CA ASN A 91 7.79 -9.52 -25.47
C ASN A 91 9.08 -8.69 -25.50
N ASP A 92 10.22 -9.28 -25.14
CA ASP A 92 11.53 -8.65 -25.27
C ASP A 92 11.85 -8.33 -26.73
N TRP A 93 11.63 -9.28 -27.64
CA TRP A 93 11.76 -9.03 -29.08
C TRP A 93 10.80 -7.94 -29.57
N VAL A 94 9.55 -7.92 -29.11
CA VAL A 94 8.58 -6.87 -29.45
C VAL A 94 9.06 -5.50 -28.97
N ASN A 95 9.62 -5.41 -27.77
CA ASN A 95 10.14 -4.17 -27.21
C ASN A 95 11.31 -3.64 -28.06
N GLU A 96 12.25 -4.49 -28.45
CA GLU A 96 13.35 -4.12 -29.35
C GLU A 96 12.84 -3.61 -30.71
N LYS A 97 11.87 -4.30 -31.31
CA LYS A 97 11.27 -3.89 -32.59
C LYS A 97 10.47 -2.60 -32.50
N ASN A 98 9.73 -2.43 -31.41
CA ASN A 98 8.94 -1.23 -31.17
C ASN A 98 9.82 -0.01 -30.83
N GLN A 99 10.99 -0.22 -30.23
CA GLN A 99 11.97 0.86 -30.04
C GLN A 99 12.44 1.38 -31.40
N LEU A 100 12.86 0.49 -32.31
CA LEU A 100 13.23 0.86 -33.68
C LEU A 100 12.10 1.57 -34.43
N HIS A 101 10.87 1.09 -34.26
CA HIS A 101 9.69 1.72 -34.85
C HIS A 101 9.44 3.13 -34.30
N SER A 102 9.62 3.32 -33.00
CA SER A 102 9.45 4.61 -32.33
C SER A 102 10.53 5.60 -32.77
N ASP A 103 11.78 5.14 -32.91
CA ASP A 103 12.89 5.95 -33.39
C ASP A 103 12.65 6.42 -34.84
N GLU A 104 12.24 5.51 -35.74
CA GLU A 104 11.89 5.88 -37.13
C GLU A 104 10.71 6.86 -37.19
N LEU A 105 9.69 6.65 -36.34
CA LEU A 105 8.53 7.52 -36.26
C LEU A 105 8.93 8.93 -35.80
N LEU A 106 9.84 9.05 -34.84
CA LEU A 106 10.37 10.33 -34.38
C LEU A 106 11.21 11.03 -35.45
N GLU A 107 12.03 10.29 -36.22
CA GLU A 107 12.83 10.85 -37.30
C GLU A 107 11.97 11.39 -38.46
N LYS A 108 10.89 10.68 -38.80
CA LYS A 108 10.00 11.07 -39.91
C LYS A 108 8.85 11.99 -39.50
N ALA A 109 8.62 12.18 -38.19
CA ALA A 109 7.58 13.07 -37.70
C ALA A 109 7.81 14.51 -38.18
N ILE A 110 6.78 15.10 -38.79
CA ILE A 110 6.83 16.50 -39.24
C ILE A 110 6.42 17.39 -38.07
N PRO A 111 7.28 18.31 -37.58
CA PRO A 111 6.96 19.19 -36.47
C PRO A 111 6.13 20.40 -36.94
N ASP A 112 4.96 20.15 -37.52
CA ASP A 112 4.04 21.20 -38.02
C ASP A 112 2.82 21.43 -37.11
N GLY A 113 2.79 20.76 -35.95
CA GLY A 113 1.70 20.86 -34.98
C GLY A 113 0.40 20.20 -35.43
N LYS A 114 0.42 19.38 -36.50
CA LYS A 114 -0.73 18.62 -36.97
C LYS A 114 -0.59 17.14 -36.64
N MET A 115 -1.72 16.49 -36.41
CA MET A 115 -1.79 15.04 -36.32
C MET A 115 -1.72 14.48 -37.75
N HIS A 116 -0.65 13.73 -38.05
CA HIS A 116 -0.53 12.97 -39.29
C HIS A 116 -0.81 11.50 -39.00
N ASP A 117 -1.49 10.81 -39.92
CA ASP A 117 -1.69 9.37 -39.77
C ASP A 117 -0.35 8.66 -39.97
N VAL A 118 -0.13 7.56 -39.23
CA VAL A 118 1.10 6.74 -39.34
C VAL A 118 1.36 6.28 -40.78
N LYS A 119 0.29 6.13 -41.58
CA LYS A 119 0.35 5.75 -43.00
C LYS A 119 0.97 6.84 -43.89
N ASP A 120 0.88 8.11 -43.49
CA ASP A 120 1.41 9.24 -44.25
C ASP A 120 2.93 9.39 -44.07
N LEU A 121 3.49 8.77 -43.03
CA LEU A 121 4.92 8.82 -42.68
C LEU A 121 5.78 7.80 -43.44
N ASN A 122 5.16 6.92 -44.26
CA ASN A 122 5.84 5.88 -45.05
C ASN A 122 6.94 5.15 -44.24
N LEU A 123 6.55 4.64 -43.06
CA LEU A 123 7.44 3.89 -42.17
C LEU A 123 7.74 2.50 -42.76
N GLU A 124 9.00 2.08 -42.69
CA GLU A 124 9.43 0.75 -43.11
C GLU A 124 9.27 -0.26 -41.96
N SER A 125 9.43 0.19 -40.72
CA SER A 125 9.21 -0.61 -39.52
C SER A 125 7.73 -0.82 -39.22
N LYS A 126 7.42 -1.96 -38.59
CA LYS A 126 6.07 -2.31 -38.11
C LYS A 126 6.01 -2.15 -36.59
N ARG A 127 4.82 -1.81 -36.10
CA ARG A 127 4.48 -1.89 -34.68
C ARG A 127 3.98 -3.29 -34.33
N TYR A 128 4.45 -3.84 -33.23
CA TYR A 128 4.07 -5.15 -32.70
C TYR A 128 3.37 -5.00 -31.35
N PHE A 129 2.54 -5.98 -31.00
CA PHE A 129 1.81 -6.03 -29.73
C PHE A 129 2.39 -7.12 -28.83
N ILE A 130 2.55 -6.81 -27.54
CA ILE A 130 2.97 -7.78 -26.54
C ILE A 130 1.87 -8.82 -26.28
N LEU A 131 2.26 -10.00 -25.84
CA LEU A 131 1.35 -11.03 -25.33
C LEU A 131 1.23 -10.92 -23.81
N GLY A 132 0.00 -11.12 -23.32
CA GLY A 132 -0.29 -11.16 -21.89
C GLY A 132 0.13 -12.50 -21.29
N LYS A 133 0.72 -12.47 -20.09
CA LYS A 133 1.07 -13.69 -19.34
C LYS A 133 -0.17 -14.37 -18.80
N HIS A 134 -0.09 -15.69 -18.71
CA HIS A 134 -1.06 -16.53 -18.04
C HIS A 134 -0.75 -16.63 -16.53
N LYS A 135 -1.78 -16.86 -15.72
CA LYS A 135 -1.71 -16.82 -14.24
C LYS A 135 -1.73 -18.24 -13.66
N PRO A 136 -0.58 -18.83 -13.27
CA PRO A 136 -0.51 -20.22 -12.81
C PRO A 136 -1.27 -20.47 -11.50
N TRP A 137 -1.45 -19.44 -10.68
CA TRP A 137 -2.04 -19.49 -9.33
C TRP A 137 -3.26 -18.58 -9.23
N LEU A 138 -4.11 -18.59 -10.27
CA LEU A 138 -5.29 -17.76 -10.36
C LEU A 138 -6.33 -18.11 -9.28
N CYS A 139 -6.53 -17.15 -8.39
CA CYS A 139 -7.55 -17.09 -7.36
C CYS A 139 -8.75 -16.27 -7.87
N SER A 140 -9.96 -16.80 -7.70
CA SER A 140 -11.21 -16.16 -8.15
C SER A 140 -12.11 -15.85 -6.97
N PHE A 141 -12.45 -14.57 -6.80
CA PHE A 141 -13.24 -14.06 -5.69
C PHE A 141 -14.57 -13.47 -6.16
N ILE A 142 -15.60 -13.62 -5.32
CA ILE A 142 -16.82 -12.82 -5.39
C ILE A 142 -16.64 -11.66 -4.43
N ILE A 143 -16.76 -10.44 -4.94
CA ILE A 143 -16.63 -9.21 -4.16
C ILE A 143 -17.98 -8.85 -3.53
N GLU A 144 -17.97 -8.32 -2.31
CA GLU A 144 -19.18 -7.79 -1.66
C GLU A 144 -19.74 -6.58 -2.41
N HIS A 145 -21.04 -6.35 -2.27
CA HIS A 145 -21.64 -5.14 -2.81
C HIS A 145 -21.27 -3.91 -1.96
N PRO A 146 -20.93 -2.77 -2.60
CA PRO A 146 -20.63 -1.54 -1.87
C PRO A 146 -21.86 -1.04 -1.12
N GLN A 147 -21.69 -0.65 0.15
CA GLN A 147 -22.76 -0.06 0.96
C GLN A 147 -22.79 1.47 0.84
N PHE A 148 -21.65 2.10 0.57
CA PHE A 148 -21.51 3.56 0.61
C PHE A 148 -21.32 4.22 -0.75
N ARG A 149 -21.29 3.42 -1.82
CA ARG A 149 -21.07 3.88 -3.21
C ARG A 149 -22.21 3.46 -4.13
N LYS A 150 -22.29 4.10 -5.31
CA LYS A 150 -23.32 3.77 -6.31
C LYS A 150 -23.13 2.33 -6.78
N MET A 151 -24.20 1.55 -6.73
CA MET A 151 -24.24 0.21 -7.31
C MET A 151 -24.37 0.30 -8.83
N ASP A 152 -23.50 -0.41 -9.53
CA ASP A 152 -23.90 -1.04 -10.79
C ASP A 152 -24.46 -2.42 -10.42
N ASN A 153 -25.59 -2.84 -10.99
CA ASN A 153 -26.34 -4.02 -10.53
C ASN A 153 -25.66 -5.36 -10.91
N SER A 154 -24.34 -5.38 -11.11
CA SER A 154 -23.54 -6.53 -11.48
C SER A 154 -22.91 -7.22 -10.27
N VAL A 155 -22.75 -8.53 -10.35
CA VAL A 155 -21.82 -9.26 -9.47
C VAL A 155 -20.41 -8.86 -9.86
N GLU A 156 -19.64 -8.35 -8.90
CA GLU A 156 -18.24 -7.98 -9.10
C GLU A 156 -17.32 -9.18 -8.80
N TRP A 157 -16.34 -9.37 -9.68
CA TRP A 157 -15.38 -10.46 -9.62
C TRP A 157 -13.99 -9.92 -9.36
N GLY A 158 -13.31 -10.51 -8.38
CA GLY A 158 -11.91 -10.21 -8.07
C GLY A 158 -11.00 -11.32 -8.54
N TRP A 159 -9.82 -10.94 -9.05
CA TRP A 159 -8.82 -11.88 -9.54
C TRP A 159 -7.48 -11.59 -8.89
N LEU A 160 -6.78 -12.65 -8.48
CA LEU A 160 -5.46 -12.57 -7.89
C LEU A 160 -4.62 -13.73 -8.42
N ASP A 161 -3.36 -13.49 -8.74
CA ASP A 161 -2.39 -14.56 -9.02
C ASP A 161 -1.36 -14.58 -7.89
N ASP A 162 -1.47 -15.58 -7.01
CA ASP A 162 -0.58 -15.76 -5.85
C ASP A 162 -0.63 -17.22 -5.37
N GLU A 163 0.53 -17.88 -5.35
CA GLU A 163 0.67 -19.31 -5.01
C GLU A 163 0.27 -19.61 -3.55
N ASP A 164 0.71 -18.77 -2.62
CA ASP A 164 0.47 -18.98 -1.19
C ASP A 164 -1.02 -18.81 -0.86
N ILE A 165 -1.64 -17.76 -1.41
CA ILE A 165 -3.09 -17.55 -1.27
C ILE A 165 -3.87 -18.67 -1.94
N TYR A 166 -3.46 -19.10 -3.14
CA TYR A 166 -4.12 -20.20 -3.84
C TYR A 166 -4.13 -21.49 -3.01
N LYS A 167 -2.98 -21.88 -2.44
CA LYS A 167 -2.87 -23.07 -1.60
C LYS A 167 -3.73 -22.96 -0.35
N LEU A 168 -3.71 -21.81 0.32
CA LEU A 168 -4.58 -21.54 1.46
C LEU A 168 -6.07 -21.68 1.12
N MET A 169 -6.49 -21.18 -0.05
CA MET A 169 -7.88 -21.33 -0.53
C MET A 169 -8.28 -22.80 -0.70
N GLN A 170 -7.37 -23.67 -1.14
CA GLN A 170 -7.64 -25.09 -1.30
C GLN A 170 -7.77 -25.80 0.06
N GLU A 171 -6.86 -25.50 0.98
CA GLU A 171 -6.73 -26.19 2.28
C GLU A 171 -7.80 -25.79 3.29
N MET A 172 -8.23 -24.53 3.31
CA MET A 172 -9.14 -24.01 4.35
C MET A 172 -10.61 -24.11 3.96
N GLU A 173 -11.47 -24.10 4.98
CA GLU A 173 -12.90 -23.89 4.81
C GLU A 173 -13.16 -22.46 4.32
N ILE A 174 -14.14 -22.33 3.42
CA ILE A 174 -14.41 -21.07 2.72
C ILE A 174 -14.67 -19.92 3.71
N GLU A 175 -15.51 -20.17 4.71
CA GLU A 175 -15.86 -19.17 5.72
C GLU A 175 -14.64 -18.68 6.50
N ASP A 176 -13.78 -19.60 6.92
CA ASP A 176 -12.57 -19.27 7.69
C ASP A 176 -11.56 -18.49 6.86
N PHE A 177 -11.36 -18.87 5.60
CA PHE A 177 -10.51 -18.12 4.67
C PHE A 177 -11.05 -16.71 4.48
N VAL A 178 -12.35 -16.54 4.18
CA VAL A 178 -12.96 -15.22 3.92
C VAL A 178 -12.80 -14.31 5.14
N LYS A 179 -13.06 -14.82 6.35
CA LYS A 179 -12.86 -14.07 7.59
C LYS A 179 -11.41 -13.59 7.75
N ARG A 180 -10.44 -14.49 7.62
CA ARG A 180 -9.00 -14.19 7.81
C ARG A 180 -8.44 -13.30 6.71
N PHE A 181 -8.84 -13.53 5.46
CA PHE A 181 -8.40 -12.75 4.32
C PHE A 181 -8.92 -11.32 4.39
N ASN A 182 -10.21 -11.13 4.67
CA ASN A 182 -10.75 -9.79 4.91
C ASN A 182 -10.10 -9.11 6.11
N ALA A 183 -9.70 -9.85 7.14
CA ALA A 183 -8.99 -9.28 8.29
C ALA A 183 -7.60 -8.80 7.88
N THR A 184 -6.88 -9.57 7.05
CA THR A 184 -5.59 -9.18 6.48
C THR A 184 -5.69 -7.92 5.60
N LEU A 185 -6.68 -7.85 4.71
CA LEU A 185 -6.91 -6.66 3.88
C LEU A 185 -7.26 -5.43 4.74
N PHE A 186 -8.13 -5.60 5.73
CA PHE A 186 -8.57 -4.50 6.58
C PHE A 186 -7.47 -4.00 7.52
N ASP A 187 -6.62 -4.88 8.03
CA ASP A 187 -5.44 -4.51 8.82
C ASP A 187 -4.53 -3.56 8.02
N TYR A 188 -4.24 -3.87 6.75
CA TYR A 188 -3.48 -2.99 5.87
C TYR A 188 -4.17 -1.62 5.66
N VAL A 189 -5.48 -1.62 5.43
CA VAL A 189 -6.27 -0.38 5.32
C VAL A 189 -6.14 0.44 6.60
N ARG A 190 -6.29 -0.17 7.78
CA ARG A 190 -6.21 0.51 9.08
C ARG A 190 -4.83 1.10 9.36
N GLN A 191 -3.77 0.39 8.98
CA GLN A 191 -2.40 0.92 9.10
C GLN A 191 -2.19 2.12 8.18
N SER A 192 -2.71 2.07 6.95
CA SER A 192 -2.68 3.18 6.00
C SER A 192 -3.47 4.39 6.50
N VAL A 193 -4.65 4.17 7.09
CA VAL A 193 -5.43 5.23 7.78
C VAL A 193 -4.65 5.82 8.94
N GLY A 194 -4.07 4.99 9.81
CA GLY A 194 -3.27 5.45 10.94
C GLY A 194 -2.05 6.28 10.51
N TRP A 195 -1.42 5.92 9.38
CA TRP A 195 -0.37 6.74 8.78
C TRP A 195 -0.90 8.09 8.28
N LEU A 196 -2.02 8.11 7.57
CA LEU A 196 -2.63 9.34 7.07
C LEU A 196 -3.10 10.28 8.20
N GLU A 197 -3.64 9.73 9.28
CA GLU A 197 -4.04 10.49 10.47
C GLU A 197 -2.82 11.17 11.11
N LYS A 198 -1.71 10.42 11.28
CA LYS A 198 -0.44 10.96 11.78
C LYS A 198 0.15 12.06 10.90
N ASN A 199 -0.13 12.02 9.60
CA ASN A 199 0.35 13.00 8.61
C ASN A 199 -0.69 14.07 8.26
N HIS A 200 -1.81 14.16 9.00
CA HIS A 200 -2.88 15.14 8.75
C HIS A 200 -3.47 15.10 7.31
N ALA A 201 -3.37 13.95 6.64
CA ALA A 201 -3.86 13.72 5.28
C ALA A 201 -5.10 12.82 5.24
N TRP A 202 -5.64 12.46 6.41
CA TRP A 202 -6.88 11.69 6.52
C TRP A 202 -8.12 12.55 6.32
N GLY A 203 -9.05 12.08 5.50
CA GLY A 203 -10.32 12.74 5.21
C GLY A 203 -11.10 12.00 4.12
N GLU A 204 -12.29 12.51 3.77
CA GLU A 204 -13.18 11.89 2.76
C GLU A 204 -12.55 11.79 1.37
N SER A 205 -11.59 12.66 1.07
CA SER A 205 -10.81 12.62 -0.17
C SER A 205 -9.69 11.58 -0.16
N SER A 206 -9.48 10.86 0.95
CA SER A 206 -8.46 9.83 1.05
C SER A 206 -8.84 8.61 0.22
N LEU A 207 -7.84 8.05 -0.45
CA LEU A 207 -7.94 6.79 -1.18
C LEU A 207 -8.48 5.64 -0.30
N TRP A 208 -8.16 5.65 1.00
CA TRP A 208 -8.57 4.61 1.95
C TRP A 208 -9.87 4.91 2.70
N TYR A 209 -10.54 6.03 2.39
CA TYR A 209 -11.74 6.45 3.11
C TYR A 209 -12.89 5.45 2.96
N GLU A 210 -13.29 5.16 1.72
CA GLU A 210 -14.37 4.21 1.46
C GLU A 210 -13.99 2.76 1.83
N PRO A 211 -12.81 2.22 1.46
CA PRO A 211 -12.40 0.90 1.92
C PRO A 211 -12.48 0.75 3.46
N ASN A 212 -12.00 1.72 4.23
CA ASN A 212 -12.07 1.67 5.69
C ASN A 212 -13.53 1.53 6.20
N ARG A 213 -14.48 2.24 5.58
CA ARG A 213 -15.90 2.19 5.97
C ARG A 213 -16.56 0.87 5.58
N GLU A 214 -16.31 0.39 4.36
CA GLU A 214 -16.88 -0.84 3.84
C GLU A 214 -16.45 -2.05 4.68
N PHE A 215 -15.16 -2.19 4.97
CA PHE A 215 -14.65 -3.28 5.81
C PHE A 215 -15.13 -3.17 7.26
N ALA A 216 -15.07 -1.99 7.88
CA ALA A 216 -15.56 -1.80 9.25
C ALA A 216 -17.03 -2.21 9.39
N THR A 217 -17.84 -1.88 8.38
CA THR A 217 -19.26 -2.24 8.35
C THR A 217 -19.45 -3.73 8.11
N TRP A 218 -18.70 -4.33 7.18
CA TRP A 218 -18.74 -5.77 6.93
C TRP A 218 -18.47 -6.58 8.21
N PHE A 219 -17.38 -6.29 8.93
CA PHE A 219 -17.05 -6.96 10.19
C PHE A 219 -18.16 -6.80 11.24
N ALA A 220 -18.68 -5.57 11.40
CA ALA A 220 -19.77 -5.30 12.34
C ALA A 220 -21.04 -6.10 12.02
N THR A 221 -21.43 -6.20 10.75
CA THR A 221 -22.63 -6.96 10.33
C THR A 221 -22.52 -8.47 10.54
N LYS A 222 -21.30 -8.99 10.59
CA LYS A 222 -21.01 -10.42 10.82
C LYS A 222 -20.76 -10.74 12.30
N ASN A 223 -20.83 -9.76 13.20
CA ASN A 223 -20.45 -9.90 14.60
C ASN A 223 -18.99 -10.40 14.80
N LEU A 224 -18.11 -9.99 13.88
CA LEU A 224 -16.70 -10.34 13.87
C LEU A 224 -15.86 -9.15 14.35
N ARG A 225 -14.72 -9.44 14.99
CA ARG A 225 -13.73 -8.44 15.38
C ARG A 225 -12.33 -8.86 14.93
N PRO A 226 -11.74 -8.18 13.94
CA PRO A 226 -10.36 -8.45 13.54
C PRO A 226 -9.40 -7.99 14.65
N ILE A 227 -8.42 -8.82 14.98
CA ILE A 227 -7.36 -8.48 15.94
C ILE A 227 -6.35 -7.57 15.25
N ILE A 228 -6.46 -6.27 15.50
CA ILE A 228 -5.63 -5.21 14.89
C ILE A 228 -4.86 -4.50 16.03
N PRO A 229 -3.58 -4.14 15.85
CA PRO A 229 -2.84 -3.35 16.83
C PRO A 229 -3.58 -2.05 17.20
N ASP A 230 -3.47 -1.61 18.45
CA ASP A 230 -4.02 -0.34 18.97
C ASP A 230 -5.56 -0.23 19.06
N VAL A 231 -6.28 -1.36 19.09
CA VAL A 231 -7.72 -1.40 19.34
C VAL A 231 -8.01 -1.99 20.73
N ASP A 232 -8.72 -1.25 21.58
CA ASP A 232 -9.14 -1.70 22.92
C ASP A 232 -9.88 -3.06 22.86
N PRO A 233 -9.74 -3.93 23.88
CA PRO A 233 -10.45 -5.21 23.94
C PRO A 233 -11.97 -4.99 23.88
N ALA A 234 -12.65 -5.85 23.13
CA ALA A 234 -14.08 -5.72 22.87
C ALA A 234 -14.94 -5.93 24.15
N PRO A 235 -16.16 -5.38 24.20
CA PRO A 235 -17.19 -5.86 25.11
C PRO A 235 -17.56 -7.32 24.77
N ASP A 236 -18.04 -8.08 25.77
CA ASP A 236 -18.43 -9.49 25.63
C ASP A 236 -19.37 -9.73 24.41
N GLY A 237 -19.02 -10.66 23.52
CA GLY A 237 -19.94 -11.20 22.50
C GLY A 237 -19.48 -11.22 21.03
N PHE A 238 -18.30 -10.66 20.68
CA PHE A 238 -17.74 -10.73 19.32
C PHE A 238 -16.83 -11.96 19.12
N GLU A 239 -16.87 -12.55 17.92
CA GLU A 239 -15.88 -13.56 17.51
C GLU A 239 -14.59 -12.84 17.05
N ALA A 240 -13.47 -13.15 17.71
CA ALA A 240 -12.17 -12.59 17.36
C ALA A 240 -11.59 -13.31 16.13
N VAL A 241 -11.10 -12.53 15.16
CA VAL A 241 -10.54 -13.05 13.90
C VAL A 241 -9.09 -12.59 13.77
N GLU A 242 -8.17 -13.55 13.72
CA GLU A 242 -6.77 -13.26 13.44
C GLU A 242 -6.54 -13.12 11.93
N PRO A 243 -5.89 -12.03 11.46
CA PRO A 243 -5.45 -11.95 10.08
C PRO A 243 -4.39 -13.03 9.78
N PHE A 244 -4.19 -13.36 8.51
CA PHE A 244 -2.98 -14.09 8.12
C PHE A 244 -1.75 -13.31 8.55
N LYS A 245 -0.70 -14.04 8.98
CA LYS A 245 0.58 -13.43 9.34
C LYS A 245 1.13 -12.70 8.13
N THR A 246 0.96 -11.38 8.12
CA THR A 246 1.60 -10.50 7.17
C THR A 246 3.05 -10.37 7.59
N GLY A 247 4.02 -10.62 6.71
CA GLY A 247 5.44 -10.39 7.02
C GLY A 247 5.75 -8.92 7.37
N PHE A 248 4.78 -8.04 7.17
CA PHE A 248 4.74 -6.67 7.69
C PHE A 248 4.97 -6.57 9.22
N MET A 249 4.50 -7.53 10.02
CA MET A 249 4.67 -7.49 11.48
C MET A 249 6.02 -8.03 11.97
N GLU A 250 6.78 -8.76 11.14
CA GLU A 250 8.11 -9.28 11.54
C GLU A 250 9.22 -8.23 11.38
N THR A 251 8.99 -7.12 10.68
CA THR A 251 9.99 -6.07 10.40
C THR A 251 9.88 -4.82 11.28
N GLY A 252 8.95 -4.75 12.23
CA GLY A 252 8.93 -3.70 13.26
C GLY A 252 8.78 -2.27 12.73
N GLY A 253 8.16 -2.06 11.57
CA GLY A 253 7.90 -0.74 11.00
C GLY A 253 7.06 -0.80 9.73
N LEU A 254 6.46 0.34 9.36
CA LEU A 254 5.97 0.62 8.00
C LEU A 254 7.00 0.15 6.95
N PRO A 255 6.56 -0.24 5.75
CA PRO A 255 7.33 -1.13 4.87
C PRO A 255 8.71 -0.54 4.58
N THR A 256 9.74 -1.17 5.12
CA THR A 256 11.12 -0.90 4.75
C THR A 256 11.35 -1.45 3.35
N SER A 257 11.06 -0.61 2.35
CA SER A 257 11.87 -0.20 1.18
C SER A 257 12.92 -1.16 0.55
N THR A 258 12.90 -2.47 0.77
CA THR A 258 13.89 -3.37 0.15
C THR A 258 13.23 -4.65 -0.34
N SER A 259 12.46 -4.58 -1.43
CA SER A 259 12.27 -5.68 -2.39
C SER A 259 11.32 -5.40 -3.57
N LEU A 260 10.75 -4.20 -3.73
CA LEU A 260 9.91 -3.87 -4.91
C LEU A 260 10.30 -2.51 -5.51
N ALA A 261 11.45 -2.50 -6.19
CA ALA A 261 11.57 -1.66 -7.36
C ALA A 261 10.69 -2.31 -8.44
N HIS A 262 9.62 -1.61 -8.84
CA HIS A 262 8.96 -1.53 -10.15
C HIS A 262 7.48 -1.15 -9.95
N GLY A 263 7.26 0.11 -9.61
CA GLY A 263 5.91 0.68 -9.44
C GLY A 263 6.00 2.09 -8.89
N ILE A 264 6.13 3.05 -9.80
CA ILE A 264 6.42 4.47 -9.60
C ILE A 264 5.49 5.12 -8.56
N LEU A 265 6.03 5.57 -7.42
CA LEU A 265 5.58 6.85 -6.83
C LEU A 265 6.40 7.98 -7.49
N PRO A 266 5.80 9.14 -7.80
CA PRO A 266 6.47 10.19 -8.56
C PRO A 266 7.72 10.67 -7.81
N GLN A 267 8.85 10.62 -8.52
CA GLN A 267 10.09 11.21 -8.06
C GLN A 267 9.97 12.73 -8.01
N ILE A 268 10.31 13.30 -6.87
CA ILE A 268 10.90 14.64 -6.81
C ILE A 268 12.15 14.49 -5.95
N GLU A 269 13.32 14.38 -6.59
CA GLU A 269 14.57 14.73 -5.94
C GLU A 269 14.53 16.24 -5.61
N PRO A 270 15.05 16.61 -4.43
CA PRO A 270 16.18 17.50 -4.48
C PRO A 270 17.38 16.88 -3.77
N GLN A 271 18.52 17.03 -4.45
CA GLN A 271 19.83 16.68 -3.94
C GLN A 271 20.15 17.38 -2.63
N THR A 272 20.64 16.57 -1.68
CA THR A 272 21.64 16.84 -0.64
C THR A 272 21.73 18.27 -0.08
N THR A 273 21.36 18.44 1.18
CA THR A 273 22.31 18.66 2.29
C THR A 273 21.58 18.58 3.64
N GLU A 274 22.12 17.74 4.53
CA GLU A 274 21.95 17.62 5.99
C GLU A 274 21.04 18.68 6.67
N THR A 275 19.98 18.34 7.42
CA THR A 275 20.08 17.88 8.83
C THR A 275 18.71 17.35 9.35
N ILE A 276 18.65 16.09 9.81
CA ILE A 276 18.20 15.58 11.15
C ILE A 276 17.14 16.47 11.88
N THR A 277 15.94 16.07 12.37
CA THR A 277 15.30 14.78 12.74
C THR A 277 13.77 14.94 12.99
N ASN A 278 13.00 13.87 12.71
CA ASN A 278 11.83 13.46 13.51
C ASN A 278 11.68 11.92 13.58
N ALA A 279 12.67 11.17 13.05
CA ALA A 279 12.67 9.71 12.99
C ALA A 279 13.54 9.05 14.08
N GLU A 280 14.23 9.84 14.89
CA GLU A 280 14.63 9.34 16.20
C GLU A 280 13.40 9.47 17.09
N MET A 281 12.97 8.38 17.69
CA MET A 281 12.37 8.45 19.03
C MET A 281 13.49 8.82 20.03
N ASN A 282 14.10 9.96 19.73
CA ASN A 282 14.87 10.92 20.47
C ASN A 282 15.60 10.39 21.71
N GLU A 283 16.52 9.44 21.53
CA GLU A 283 17.49 9.13 22.59
C GLU A 283 18.27 10.40 22.98
N GLU A 284 18.52 11.31 22.03
CA GLU A 284 19.06 12.65 22.33
C GLU A 284 18.10 13.51 23.16
N MET A 285 16.82 13.68 22.79
CA MET A 285 15.91 14.44 23.69
C MET A 285 15.64 13.72 25.02
N LYS A 286 15.73 12.39 25.06
CA LYS A 286 15.63 11.60 26.29
C LYS A 286 16.86 11.80 27.17
N GLU A 287 18.05 11.98 26.60
CA GLU A 287 19.25 12.39 27.33
C GLU A 287 19.17 13.85 27.79
N ILE A 288 18.62 14.75 26.96
CA ILE A 288 18.50 16.19 27.27
C ILE A 288 17.47 16.46 28.36
N PHE A 289 16.30 15.83 28.30
CA PHE A 289 15.19 16.10 29.22
C PHE A 289 15.11 15.12 30.40
N GLU A 290 15.61 13.90 30.23
CA GLU A 290 15.43 12.77 31.12
C GLU A 290 13.94 12.43 31.40
N ILE A 291 13.63 11.16 31.69
CA ILE A 291 12.26 10.81 32.13
C ILE A 291 12.15 11.20 33.60
N ARG A 292 11.29 12.17 33.91
CA ARG A 292 11.18 12.74 35.27
C ARG A 292 9.74 12.80 35.77
N GLU A 293 9.59 12.51 37.06
CA GLU A 293 8.37 12.79 37.83
C GLU A 293 8.63 14.00 38.73
N ILE A 294 7.98 15.13 38.42
CA ILE A 294 8.29 16.44 39.05
C ILE A 294 7.41 16.72 40.28
N VAL A 295 7.15 15.70 41.10
CA VAL A 295 6.32 15.82 42.30
C VAL A 295 7.00 16.75 43.32
N GLY A 296 6.32 17.83 43.69
CA GLY A 296 6.82 18.84 44.63
C GLY A 296 7.60 20.00 44.01
N TYR A 297 7.80 20.01 42.68
CA TYR A 297 8.39 21.15 41.99
C TYR A 297 7.43 22.35 42.00
N THR A 298 7.96 23.54 42.31
CA THR A 298 7.21 24.77 42.07
C THR A 298 7.21 25.07 40.57
N GLN A 299 6.21 25.81 40.11
CA GLN A 299 6.13 26.19 38.68
C GLN A 299 7.34 27.02 38.23
N GLU A 300 7.93 27.81 39.14
CA GLU A 300 9.15 28.57 38.91
C GLU A 300 10.36 27.66 38.69
N MET A 301 10.46 26.55 39.41
CA MET A 301 11.53 25.56 39.22
C MET A 301 11.41 24.88 37.85
N VAL A 302 10.18 24.54 37.44
CA VAL A 302 9.90 23.95 36.12
C VAL A 302 10.26 24.92 35.00
N GLU A 303 9.83 26.17 35.09
CA GLU A 303 10.16 27.19 34.07
C GLU A 303 11.67 27.46 34.00
N LYS A 304 12.34 27.56 35.16
CA LYS A 304 13.78 27.80 35.21
C LYS A 304 14.56 26.67 34.54
N GLU A 305 14.23 25.41 34.84
CA GLU A 305 14.89 24.25 34.24
C GLU A 305 14.65 24.16 32.72
N ILE A 306 13.41 24.36 32.25
CA ILE A 306 13.13 24.34 30.79
C ILE A 306 13.90 25.46 30.07
N ARG A 307 14.04 26.65 30.68
CA ARG A 307 14.84 27.74 30.11
C ARG A 307 16.35 27.44 30.13
N GLU A 308 16.84 26.77 31.16
CA GLU A 308 18.23 26.33 31.23
C GLU A 308 18.54 25.29 30.14
N ILE A 309 17.65 24.31 29.94
CA ILE A 309 17.73 23.33 28.84
C ILE A 309 17.72 24.05 27.49
N PHE A 310 16.77 24.95 27.28
CA PHE A 310 16.68 25.71 26.02
C PHE A 310 17.96 26.50 25.74
N ASN A 311 18.48 27.24 26.73
CA ASN A 311 19.68 28.07 26.55
C ASN A 311 20.96 27.24 26.36
N LYS A 312 21.08 26.10 27.04
CA LYS A 312 22.26 25.21 26.94
C LYS A 312 22.34 24.50 25.58
N HIS A 313 21.19 24.30 24.94
CA HIS A 313 21.06 23.58 23.67
C HIS A 313 20.61 24.49 22.52
N LYS A 314 20.64 25.80 22.74
CA LYS A 314 20.41 26.82 21.73
C LYS A 314 21.52 26.77 20.67
N ASP A 315 21.16 27.07 19.43
CA ASP A 315 22.01 27.02 18.22
C ASP A 315 22.44 25.61 17.79
N LYS A 316 21.88 24.56 18.41
CA LYS A 316 22.09 23.16 18.00
C LYS A 316 20.98 22.64 17.07
N GLY A 317 19.92 23.41 16.83
CA GLY A 317 18.86 23.07 15.90
C GLY A 317 17.75 22.19 16.48
N TYR A 318 17.78 21.91 17.78
CA TYR A 318 16.83 21.00 18.43
C TYR A 318 15.42 21.56 18.63
N PHE A 319 15.28 22.88 18.69
CA PHE A 319 14.03 23.54 19.08
C PHE A 319 13.49 24.45 17.97
N ILE A 320 13.64 24.07 16.71
CA ILE A 320 13.18 24.85 15.55
C ILE A 320 11.66 24.75 15.43
N GLY A 321 10.98 25.89 15.40
CA GLY A 321 9.54 25.96 15.10
C GLY A 321 9.24 26.25 13.63
N ASP A 322 7.96 26.31 13.27
CA ASP A 322 7.47 26.41 11.89
C ASP A 322 8.00 27.60 11.07
N ASN A 323 8.53 28.63 11.74
CA ASN A 323 9.15 29.80 11.10
C ASN A 323 10.66 29.63 10.85
N GLY A 324 11.21 28.43 11.02
CA GLY A 324 12.62 28.11 10.82
C GLY A 324 13.56 28.71 11.87
N ARG A 325 13.04 29.23 12.98
CA ARG A 325 13.84 29.78 14.09
C ARG A 325 13.67 28.92 15.33
N GLU A 326 14.69 28.92 16.19
CA GLU A 326 14.58 28.27 17.49
C GLU A 326 13.57 28.98 18.39
N GLN A 327 12.63 28.21 18.92
CA GLN A 327 11.52 28.67 19.73
C GLN A 327 11.48 27.93 21.06
N LEU A 328 11.44 28.69 22.15
CA LEU A 328 11.26 28.15 23.50
C LEU A 328 9.97 27.33 23.64
N GLN A 329 8.94 27.65 22.85
CA GLN A 329 7.68 26.92 22.79
C GLN A 329 7.88 25.43 22.45
N ILE A 330 8.75 25.13 21.48
CA ILE A 330 9.06 23.75 21.06
C ILE A 330 9.79 22.99 22.17
N CYS A 331 10.64 23.69 22.95
CA CYS A 331 11.28 23.10 24.13
C CYS A 331 10.26 22.71 25.22
N TYR A 332 9.21 23.52 25.45
CA TYR A 332 8.13 23.14 26.37
C TYR A 332 7.33 21.93 25.88
N GLU A 333 7.11 21.81 24.58
CA GLU A 333 6.40 20.68 23.98
C GLU A 333 7.18 19.38 24.15
N TRP A 334 8.51 19.43 24.03
CA TRP A 334 9.38 18.31 24.37
C TRP A 334 9.35 17.98 25.87
N GLY A 335 9.44 18.98 26.75
CA GLY A 335 9.32 18.77 28.20
C GLY A 335 8.03 18.05 28.61
N CYS A 336 6.90 18.36 27.98
CA CYS A 336 5.60 17.72 28.25
C CYS A 336 5.56 16.23 27.90
N LYS A 337 6.46 15.77 27.00
CA LYS A 337 6.55 14.36 26.61
C LYS A 337 7.35 13.53 27.61
N PHE A 338 8.31 14.14 28.31
CA PHE A 338 9.23 13.43 29.20
C PHE A 338 8.97 13.65 30.70
N TRP A 339 8.26 14.73 31.06
CA TRP A 339 7.97 15.04 32.46
C TRP A 339 6.51 14.78 32.81
N THR A 340 6.30 14.20 33.99
CA THR A 340 4.96 13.86 34.51
C THR A 340 4.75 14.45 35.90
N LEU A 341 3.48 14.68 36.25
CA LEU A 341 3.07 15.14 37.57
C LEU A 341 2.00 14.19 38.12
N ASN A 342 2.31 13.50 39.23
CA ASN A 342 1.46 12.47 39.83
C ASN A 342 1.04 11.41 38.80
N GLY A 343 1.99 10.88 38.04
CA GLY A 343 1.74 9.93 36.94
C GLY A 343 0.92 10.46 35.75
N SER A 344 0.56 11.75 35.72
CA SER A 344 -0.22 12.36 34.64
C SER A 344 0.65 13.22 33.73
N ARG A 345 0.35 13.22 32.42
CA ARG A 345 1.05 14.07 31.44
C ARG A 345 0.77 15.55 31.67
N LEU A 346 1.81 16.36 31.51
CA LEU A 346 1.72 17.82 31.60
C LEU A 346 1.33 18.41 30.25
N SER A 347 0.52 19.46 30.25
CA SER A 347 0.30 20.32 29.09
C SER A 347 1.27 21.49 29.09
N VAL A 348 1.56 22.03 27.90
CA VAL A 348 2.43 23.21 27.75
C VAL A 348 1.90 24.39 28.58
N LYS A 349 0.58 24.57 28.63
CA LYS A 349 -0.06 25.58 29.48
C LYS A 349 0.17 25.34 30.98
N GLN A 350 0.30 24.10 31.43
CA GLN A 350 0.63 23.77 32.83
C GLN A 350 2.11 24.02 33.14
N MET A 351 3.01 23.77 32.19
CA MET A 351 4.44 24.10 32.34
C MET A 351 4.71 25.61 32.31
N GLN A 352 3.98 26.36 31.47
CA GLN A 352 4.16 27.81 31.30
C GLN A 352 3.48 28.67 32.38
N LYS A 353 2.53 28.12 33.15
CA LYS A 353 1.68 28.92 34.06
C LYS A 353 2.40 29.48 35.30
N GLY A 354 3.69 29.23 35.47
CA GLY A 354 4.53 29.80 36.53
C GLY A 354 4.77 31.31 36.40
N ALA A 355 4.82 31.85 35.17
CA ALA A 355 5.18 33.26 34.95
C ALA A 355 4.09 34.29 35.31
N ASN A 356 2.85 33.86 35.55
CA ASN A 356 1.71 34.79 35.76
C ASN A 356 1.23 34.88 37.21
N ARG A 357 1.97 34.31 38.18
CA ARG A 357 1.60 34.32 39.60
C ARG A 357 2.78 34.69 40.52
N TYR A 358 3.39 35.86 40.34
CA TYR A 358 3.57 36.93 41.36
C TYR A 358 4.46 38.10 40.86
N PRO A 359 4.53 39.25 41.59
CA PRO A 359 4.52 40.60 41.03
C PRO A 359 5.90 41.13 40.64
N LYS A 360 5.89 42.35 40.07
CA LYS A 360 7.08 43.19 39.82
C LYS A 360 8.10 43.22 40.95
#